data_AF-A0A919DJB7-F1
#
_entry.id   AF-A0A919DJB7-F1
#
_cell.length_a   1.000
_cell.length_b   1.000
_cell.length_c   1.000
_cell.angle_alpha   90.00
_cell.angle_beta   90.00
_cell.angle_gamma   90.00
#
_symmetry.space_group_name_H-M   'P 1'
#
loop_
_entity.id
_entity.type
_entity.pdbx_description
1 polymer ?
#
loop_
_entity_poly.entity_id
_entity_poly.type
_entity_poly.pdbx_seq_one_letter_code
_entity_poly.pdbx_strand_id
1 'polypeptide(L)'
;MRILGINALFHDPAAALLIDGRTVAAAEEERFSRRKHGKRPLPFSAWELPEQAAAWCLRRAGLRPQDLDAVAYSFDPRLARPADAMGLDDPWDHLRQTYAREAPNFLRTALPGLDPDIVRFVPHHMAHAASGAFAAPDAGASSVLVLDGRGERASHLAARRVGDRLEPLHAQDLPHSLGLVYEELTEHLGFLRSSDEFKVMALASHGTPRMLPELRRHVYATGDGGFRATGVPWHELCAPRGADEPWTQAHADVAASAQAVLEETLLDLARWLHGKTHDSVLTLAGGVALNCVANSRIAREGPFSRVWVQPAAGDAGTALGGALLLAAGGGDAPEPMAGADLGRDWSDAELGAWLKTAAVPFDRPPDIAATVARALADNQIVAWFQGRSEYGPRALGHRSLLAHPGHAGNLERLNDVKGREQFRPVAPMVLADRAPDIFDGPMPSPYMLFVHDVAGEWRERIPAVVHVDGTARIQTVDPAAEPLVARMLQEFERLTGLPVVVNTSLNTAGRPMVDDPRDALECFGSSPVDLLAMGPYAIRRGDAFRTHDDEEL
;
A
#
# COMPACT_ATOMS: atom_id res chain seq x y z
N MET A 1 -12.90 16.77 18.07
CA MET A 1 -11.83 16.21 18.94
C MET A 1 -10.50 16.08 18.19
N ARG A 2 -9.37 16.07 18.91
CA ARG A 2 -8.01 15.83 18.39
C ARG A 2 -7.55 14.43 18.78
N ILE A 3 -7.53 13.53 17.80
CA ILE A 3 -7.29 12.10 18.05
C ILE A 3 -6.07 11.65 17.27
N LEU A 4 -5.10 11.07 17.98
CA LEU A 4 -3.94 10.44 17.37
C LEU A 4 -4.14 8.93 17.32
N GLY A 5 -4.23 8.36 16.13
CA GLY A 5 -4.23 6.92 15.91
C GLY A 5 -2.82 6.36 15.78
N ILE A 6 -2.61 5.18 16.35
CA ILE A 6 -1.33 4.49 16.44
C ILE A 6 -1.52 3.03 16.03
N ASN A 7 -0.72 2.59 15.07
CA ASN A 7 -0.44 1.19 14.80
C ASN A 7 1.02 0.90 15.15
N ALA A 8 1.29 -0.21 15.84
CA ALA A 8 2.65 -0.58 16.21
C ALA A 8 2.87 -2.09 16.45
N LEU A 9 1.81 -2.86 16.74
CA LEU A 9 2.01 -4.17 17.37
C LEU A 9 2.53 -5.25 16.42
N PHE A 10 1.95 -5.35 15.23
CA PHE A 10 2.30 -6.37 14.23
C PHE A 10 3.30 -5.83 13.22
N HIS A 11 2.87 -5.30 12.08
CA HIS A 11 3.73 -4.73 11.04
C HIS A 11 3.39 -3.26 10.78
N ASP A 12 4.19 -2.60 9.94
CA ASP A 12 3.94 -1.25 9.41
C ASP A 12 3.53 -0.20 10.47
N PRO A 13 4.40 0.06 11.48
CA PRO A 13 4.10 1.05 12.50
C PRO A 13 3.78 2.40 11.84
N ALA A 14 2.67 3.01 12.25
CA ALA A 14 2.14 4.19 11.61
C ALA A 14 1.37 5.07 12.60
N ALA A 15 1.26 6.35 12.27
CA ALA A 15 0.47 7.31 13.02
C ALA A 15 -0.47 8.09 12.08
N ALA A 16 -1.65 8.43 12.57
CA ALA A 16 -2.62 9.26 11.87
C ALA A 16 -3.28 10.26 12.83
N LEU A 17 -3.39 11.52 12.43
CA LEU A 17 -3.99 12.58 13.24
C LEU A 17 -5.31 13.04 12.64
N LEU A 18 -6.35 13.01 13.46
CA LEU A 18 -7.65 13.59 13.19
C LEU A 18 -7.88 14.84 14.03
N ILE A 19 -8.52 15.84 13.42
CA ILE A 19 -9.04 17.03 14.09
C ILE A 19 -10.48 17.22 13.64
N ASP A 20 -11.41 17.16 14.59
CA ASP A 20 -12.85 17.39 14.40
C ASP A 20 -13.43 16.53 13.26
N GLY A 21 -13.14 15.23 13.31
CA GLY A 21 -13.57 14.25 12.31
C GLY A 21 -12.78 14.26 10.99
N ARG A 22 -11.92 15.25 10.75
CA ARG A 22 -11.12 15.36 9.53
C ARG A 22 -9.73 14.76 9.67
N THR A 23 -9.31 13.99 8.67
CA THR A 23 -7.93 13.47 8.58
C THR A 23 -6.98 14.60 8.20
N VAL A 24 -6.01 14.91 9.08
CA VAL A 24 -5.05 16.01 8.87
C VAL A 24 -3.72 15.49 8.33
N ALA A 25 -3.24 14.39 8.90
CA ALA A 25 -1.96 13.79 8.56
C ALA A 25 -1.99 12.28 8.83
N ALA A 26 -1.27 11.51 8.02
CA ALA A 26 -1.03 10.10 8.27
C ALA A 26 0.30 9.70 7.63
N ALA A 27 1.11 8.92 8.34
CA ALA A 27 2.41 8.48 7.84
C ALA A 27 2.85 7.17 8.47
N GLU A 28 3.60 6.39 7.68
CA GLU A 28 4.26 5.16 8.12
C GLU A 28 5.65 5.50 8.66
N GLU A 29 6.05 4.87 9.77
CA GLU A 29 7.35 5.09 10.42
C GLU A 29 8.51 4.74 9.48
N GLU A 30 8.33 3.79 8.56
CA GLU A 30 9.36 3.42 7.57
C GLU A 30 9.81 4.60 6.70
N ARG A 31 8.92 5.57 6.46
CA ARG A 31 9.24 6.77 5.68
C ARG A 31 10.29 7.64 6.40
N PHE A 32 10.33 7.59 7.73
CA PHE A 32 11.25 8.33 8.59
C PHE A 32 12.47 7.50 9.01
N SER A 33 12.25 6.30 9.56
CA SER A 33 13.33 5.42 10.05
C SER A 33 14.19 4.85 8.93
N ARG A 34 13.69 4.90 7.68
CA ARG A 34 14.30 4.32 6.48
C ARG A 34 14.51 2.80 6.57
N ARG A 35 13.80 2.16 7.51
CA ARG A 35 13.72 0.70 7.70
C ARG A 35 12.40 0.25 7.11
N LYS A 36 12.44 -0.53 6.03
CA LYS A 36 11.25 -1.06 5.36
C LYS A 36 10.38 -1.83 6.38
N HIS A 37 9.06 -1.61 6.35
CA HIS A 37 8.05 -2.07 7.31
C HIS A 37 8.26 -1.57 8.75
N GLY A 38 9.13 -0.57 8.96
CA GLY A 38 9.63 -0.10 10.26
C GLY A 38 10.62 -1.07 10.93
N LYS A 39 10.53 -2.36 10.60
CA LYS A 39 11.19 -3.48 11.26
C LYS A 39 11.22 -4.70 10.34
N ARG A 40 12.11 -5.65 10.63
CA ARG A 40 12.07 -6.95 9.94
C ARG A 40 10.84 -7.75 10.38
N PRO A 41 10.19 -8.50 9.48
CA PRO A 41 9.12 -9.42 9.83
C PRO A 41 9.72 -10.63 10.55
N LEU A 42 9.83 -10.52 11.87
CA LEU A 42 10.22 -11.60 12.76
C LEU A 42 8.99 -12.00 13.59
N PRO A 43 8.95 -13.23 14.14
CA PRO A 43 7.84 -13.70 14.96
C PRO A 43 7.46 -12.71 16.07
N PHE A 44 8.44 -12.19 16.83
CA PHE A 44 8.24 -11.00 17.65
C PHE A 44 8.48 -9.75 16.79
N SER A 45 7.59 -8.76 16.86
CA SER A 45 7.74 -7.49 16.11
C SER A 45 7.26 -6.26 16.88
N ALA A 46 6.86 -6.34 18.15
CA ALA A 46 6.18 -5.23 18.83
C ALA A 46 7.06 -4.05 19.29
N TRP A 47 8.37 -4.09 19.03
CA TRP A 47 9.32 -3.13 19.64
C TRP A 47 9.38 -1.76 18.95
N GLU A 48 8.98 -1.66 17.68
CA GLU A 48 9.07 -0.42 16.93
C GLU A 48 7.77 0.37 17.05
N LEU A 49 7.83 1.50 17.76
CA LEU A 49 6.74 2.47 17.81
C LEU A 49 6.87 3.49 16.68
N PRO A 50 5.76 4.08 16.19
CA PRO A 50 5.79 5.14 15.18
C PRO A 50 6.14 6.50 15.78
N GLU A 51 7.29 6.61 16.45
CA GLU A 51 7.68 7.80 17.21
C GLU A 51 7.85 9.03 16.29
N GLN A 52 8.56 8.85 15.17
CA GLN A 52 8.83 9.96 14.25
C GLN A 52 7.58 10.35 13.47
N ALA A 53 6.80 9.37 13.01
CA ALA A 53 5.54 9.59 12.33
C ALA A 53 4.52 10.31 13.23
N ALA A 54 4.36 9.86 14.49
CA ALA A 54 3.46 10.49 15.45
C ALA A 54 3.90 11.93 15.79
N ALA A 55 5.19 12.11 16.09
CA ALA A 55 5.72 13.44 16.38
C ALA A 55 5.60 14.39 15.19
N TRP A 56 5.78 13.90 13.96
CA TRP A 56 5.56 14.68 12.75
C TRP A 56 4.10 15.07 12.58
N CYS A 57 3.15 14.15 12.76
CA CYS A 57 1.71 14.43 12.65
C CYS A 57 1.29 15.57 13.60
N LEU A 58 1.77 15.54 14.86
CA LEU A 58 1.50 16.59 15.85
C LEU A 58 2.12 17.93 15.45
N ARG A 59 3.40 17.94 15.04
CA ARG A 59 4.08 19.16 14.58
C ARG A 59 3.40 19.79 13.38
N ARG A 60 2.93 18.99 12.42
CA ARG A 60 2.24 19.48 11.21
C ARG A 60 0.95 20.24 11.53
N ALA A 61 0.29 19.89 12.63
CA ALA A 61 -0.91 20.55 13.13
C ALA A 61 -0.65 21.63 14.19
N GLY A 62 0.62 21.86 14.55
CA GLY A 62 0.98 22.79 15.63
C GLY A 62 0.54 22.33 17.03
N LEU A 63 0.36 21.02 17.22
CA LEU A 63 -0.09 20.43 18.47
C LEU A 63 1.09 19.84 19.26
N ARG A 64 0.94 19.81 20.58
CA ARG A 64 1.79 19.05 21.50
C ARG A 64 1.02 17.82 21.98
N PRO A 65 1.70 16.80 22.53
CA PRO A 65 1.02 15.60 23.05
C PRO A 65 -0.05 15.89 24.11
N GLN A 66 0.10 16.96 24.91
CA GLN A 66 -0.88 17.39 25.93
C GLN A 66 -2.17 17.97 25.33
N ASP A 67 -2.15 18.36 24.05
CA ASP A 67 -3.28 19.00 23.40
C ASP A 67 -4.25 17.97 22.78
N LEU A 68 -3.91 16.67 22.85
CA LEU A 68 -4.73 15.54 22.37
C LEU A 68 -5.89 15.23 23.33
N ASP A 69 -7.05 14.92 22.75
CA ASP A 69 -8.22 14.48 23.52
C ASP A 69 -8.22 12.95 23.73
N ALA A 70 -7.65 12.21 22.78
CA ALA A 70 -7.53 10.75 22.83
C ALA A 70 -6.38 10.23 21.96
N VAL A 71 -5.89 9.03 22.30
CA VAL A 71 -5.01 8.23 21.44
C VAL A 71 -5.67 6.89 21.14
N ALA A 72 -5.87 6.54 19.88
CA ALA A 72 -6.35 5.22 19.48
C ALA A 72 -5.17 4.28 19.27
N TYR A 73 -5.07 3.19 20.03
CA TYR A 73 -4.09 2.13 19.80
C TYR A 73 -4.79 0.93 19.15
N SER A 74 -4.42 0.56 17.93
CA SER A 74 -5.15 -0.39 17.07
C SER A 74 -4.98 -1.88 17.43
N PHE A 75 -4.99 -2.19 18.72
CA PHE A 75 -5.03 -3.56 19.23
C PHE A 75 -5.55 -3.58 20.67
N ASP A 76 -6.44 -4.50 21.02
CA ASP A 76 -6.92 -4.65 22.41
C ASP A 76 -6.39 -5.93 23.08
N PRO A 77 -5.40 -5.83 24.01
CA PRO A 77 -4.83 -7.01 24.67
C PRO A 77 -5.83 -7.79 25.53
N ARG A 78 -7.01 -7.24 25.85
CA ARG A 78 -8.06 -7.94 26.60
C ARG A 78 -8.85 -8.93 25.74
N LEU A 79 -8.82 -8.76 24.42
CA LEU A 79 -9.51 -9.64 23.48
C LEU A 79 -8.62 -10.78 22.98
N ALA A 80 -7.31 -10.68 23.20
CA ALA A 80 -6.33 -11.67 22.76
C ALA A 80 -6.49 -13.00 23.50
N ARG A 81 -6.21 -14.09 22.79
CA ARG A 81 -6.07 -15.44 23.35
C ARG A 81 -4.62 -15.90 23.19
N PRO A 82 -4.11 -16.80 24.05
CA PRO A 82 -2.80 -17.40 23.86
C PRO A 82 -2.65 -18.05 22.48
N ALA A 83 -1.48 -17.91 21.85
CA ALA A 83 -1.21 -18.42 20.51
C ALA A 83 -1.47 -19.93 20.35
N ASP A 84 -1.05 -20.74 21.32
CA ASP A 84 -1.26 -22.19 21.34
C ASP A 84 -2.75 -22.57 21.37
N ALA A 85 -3.56 -21.84 22.15
CA ALA A 85 -5.01 -22.01 22.19
C ALA A 85 -5.72 -21.61 20.88
N MET A 86 -5.04 -20.85 20.02
CA MET A 86 -5.49 -20.47 18.68
C MET A 86 -4.91 -21.37 17.58
N GLY A 87 -4.11 -22.39 17.93
CA GLY A 87 -3.46 -23.27 16.97
C GLY A 87 -2.31 -22.62 16.21
N LEU A 88 -1.66 -21.60 16.78
CA LEU A 88 -0.52 -20.90 16.19
C LEU A 88 0.78 -21.29 16.89
N ASP A 89 1.86 -21.38 16.11
CA ASP A 89 3.22 -21.50 16.64
C ASP A 89 3.86 -20.11 16.76
N ASP A 90 3.75 -19.51 17.94
CA ASP A 90 4.29 -18.19 18.24
C ASP A 90 4.86 -18.14 19.67
N PRO A 91 6.12 -18.57 19.86
CA PRO A 91 6.73 -18.65 21.19
C PRO A 91 6.88 -17.28 21.88
N TRP A 92 6.77 -16.19 21.12
CA TRP A 92 6.97 -14.83 21.62
C TRP A 92 5.66 -14.07 21.86
N ASP A 93 4.51 -14.73 21.76
CA ASP A 93 3.22 -14.08 21.95
C ASP A 93 3.10 -13.39 23.31
N HIS A 94 3.59 -14.04 24.37
CA HIS A 94 3.61 -13.46 25.72
C HIS A 94 4.35 -12.10 25.80
N LEU A 95 5.45 -11.92 25.04
CA LEU A 95 6.16 -10.64 24.94
C LEU A 95 5.32 -9.63 24.16
N ARG A 96 4.74 -10.02 23.01
CA ARG A 96 3.88 -9.13 22.21
C ARG A 96 2.71 -8.60 23.05
N GLN A 97 2.02 -9.47 23.78
CA GLN A 97 0.92 -9.08 24.66
C GLN A 97 1.37 -8.14 25.79
N THR A 98 2.59 -8.33 26.30
CA THR A 98 3.18 -7.42 27.30
C THR A 98 3.44 -6.05 26.70
N TYR A 99 3.97 -5.98 25.48
CA TYR A 99 4.16 -4.72 24.77
C TYR A 99 2.83 -4.00 24.51
N ALA A 100 1.78 -4.73 24.11
CA ALA A 100 0.46 -4.15 23.93
C ALA A 100 -0.12 -3.55 25.22
N ARG A 101 -0.01 -4.27 26.36
CA ARG A 101 -0.48 -3.77 27.66
C ARG A 101 0.27 -2.52 28.12
N GLU A 102 1.58 -2.47 27.88
CA GLU A 102 2.44 -1.35 28.28
C GLU A 102 2.51 -0.23 27.24
N ALA A 103 1.80 -0.35 26.12
CA ALA A 103 1.79 0.64 25.05
C ALA A 103 1.55 2.09 25.52
N PRO A 104 0.62 2.37 26.47
CA PRO A 104 0.45 3.73 26.98
C PRO A 104 1.72 4.32 27.61
N ASN A 105 2.49 3.50 28.34
CA ASN A 105 3.73 3.92 28.99
C ASN A 105 4.85 4.14 27.97
N PHE A 106 4.94 3.29 26.95
CA PHE A 106 5.93 3.48 25.89
C PHE A 106 5.61 4.71 25.03
N LEU A 107 4.34 4.94 24.71
CA LEU A 107 3.91 6.14 23.99
C LEU A 107 4.19 7.43 24.77
N ARG A 108 4.03 7.43 26.10
CA ARG A 108 4.44 8.57 26.94
C ARG A 108 5.94 8.86 26.84
N THR A 109 6.76 7.82 26.72
CA THR A 109 8.22 7.98 26.53
C THR A 109 8.53 8.51 25.13
N ALA A 110 7.90 7.96 24.10
CA ALA A 110 8.08 8.38 22.71
C ALA A 110 7.55 9.80 22.43
N LEU A 111 6.49 10.20 23.12
CA LEU A 111 5.83 11.51 22.99
C LEU A 111 5.81 12.20 24.37
N PRO A 112 6.89 12.88 24.77
CA PRO A 112 7.02 13.47 26.09
C PRO A 112 5.83 14.35 26.50
N GLY A 113 5.19 13.91 27.58
CA GLY A 113 4.06 14.56 28.22
C GLY A 113 2.70 14.25 27.59
N LEU A 114 2.62 13.20 26.77
CA LEU A 114 1.36 12.49 26.54
C LEU A 114 0.84 11.92 27.88
N ASP A 115 -0.45 12.10 28.13
CA ASP A 115 -1.15 11.42 29.23
C ASP A 115 -1.44 9.96 28.84
N PRO A 116 -0.90 8.94 29.54
CA PRO A 116 -1.22 7.55 29.22
C PRO A 116 -2.71 7.22 29.43
N ASP A 117 -3.43 7.97 30.25
CA ASP A 117 -4.85 7.71 30.58
C ASP A 117 -5.80 8.13 29.45
N ILE A 118 -5.32 8.81 28.41
CA ILE A 118 -6.10 9.10 27.19
C ILE A 118 -5.92 8.06 26.08
N VAL A 119 -5.09 7.04 26.31
CA VAL A 119 -4.92 5.92 25.36
C VAL A 119 -6.12 4.98 25.45
N ARG A 120 -6.70 4.67 24.28
CA ARG A 120 -7.87 3.82 24.11
C ARG A 120 -7.49 2.69 23.16
N PHE A 121 -7.58 1.46 23.66
CA PHE A 121 -7.41 0.28 22.84
C PHE A 121 -8.62 0.08 21.94
N VAL A 122 -8.36 -0.09 20.65
CA VAL A 122 -9.37 -0.33 19.61
C VAL A 122 -9.14 -1.72 19.03
N PRO A 123 -10.17 -2.57 18.92
CA PRO A 123 -10.01 -3.90 18.32
C PRO A 123 -9.42 -3.79 16.90
N HIS A 124 -8.39 -4.59 16.61
CA HIS A 124 -7.56 -4.47 15.42
C HIS A 124 -8.37 -4.51 14.12
N HIS A 125 -9.23 -5.52 13.96
CA HIS A 125 -10.08 -5.61 12.77
C HIS A 125 -11.18 -4.55 12.72
N MET A 126 -11.62 -4.00 13.86
CA MET A 126 -12.54 -2.86 13.83
C MET A 126 -11.82 -1.59 13.36
N ALA A 127 -10.52 -1.43 13.69
CA ALA A 127 -9.70 -0.35 13.15
C ALA A 127 -9.51 -0.51 11.63
N HIS A 128 -9.20 -1.71 11.12
CA HIS A 128 -9.22 -1.97 9.67
C HIS A 128 -10.57 -1.66 9.04
N ALA A 129 -11.68 -2.14 9.63
CA ALA A 129 -13.01 -1.90 9.11
C ALA A 129 -13.34 -0.39 9.07
N ALA A 130 -12.95 0.36 10.09
CA ALA A 130 -13.16 1.81 10.15
C ALA A 130 -12.32 2.58 9.13
N SER A 131 -11.08 2.16 8.85
CA SER A 131 -10.25 2.76 7.79
C SER A 131 -10.87 2.54 6.41
N GLY A 132 -11.52 1.39 6.20
CA GLY A 132 -12.32 1.11 5.01
C GLY A 132 -13.58 1.97 4.94
N ALA A 133 -14.40 1.86 5.98
CA ALA A 133 -15.78 2.32 6.00
C ALA A 133 -15.90 3.83 6.05
N PHE A 134 -15.12 4.52 6.90
CA PHE A 134 -15.24 5.97 7.11
C PHE A 134 -14.38 6.79 6.14
N ALA A 135 -13.24 6.25 5.69
CA ALA A 135 -12.36 6.98 4.78
C ALA A 135 -12.81 6.91 3.31
N ALA A 136 -13.67 5.95 2.95
CA ALA A 136 -14.24 5.84 1.61
C ALA A 136 -15.23 6.99 1.31
N PRO A 137 -15.08 7.71 0.18
CA PRO A 137 -16.02 8.76 -0.23
C PRO A 137 -17.39 8.15 -0.54
N ASP A 138 -18.50 8.84 -0.24
CA ASP A 138 -19.87 8.39 -0.53
C ASP A 138 -20.21 6.96 -0.05
N ALA A 139 -19.65 6.54 1.08
CA ALA A 139 -19.83 5.20 1.65
C ALA A 139 -20.63 5.22 2.97
N GLY A 140 -21.58 6.16 3.12
CA GLY A 140 -22.39 6.30 4.35
C GLY A 140 -23.27 5.07 4.68
N ALA A 141 -23.56 4.23 3.69
CA ALA A 141 -24.12 2.89 3.88
C ALA A 141 -23.29 1.92 3.03
N SER A 142 -22.57 1.00 3.67
CA SER A 142 -21.69 0.08 2.96
C SER A 142 -21.45 -1.21 3.74
N SER A 143 -21.23 -2.27 2.97
CA SER A 143 -20.64 -3.50 3.48
C SER A 143 -19.13 -3.35 3.59
N VAL A 144 -18.54 -3.97 4.61
CA VAL A 144 -17.12 -3.87 4.92
C VAL A 144 -16.54 -5.27 5.06
N LEU A 145 -15.46 -5.56 4.33
CA LEU A 145 -14.73 -6.82 4.43
C LEU A 145 -13.27 -6.53 4.79
N VAL A 146 -12.87 -6.98 5.98
CA VAL A 146 -11.47 -6.94 6.44
C VAL A 146 -10.85 -8.30 6.20
N LEU A 147 -9.79 -8.35 5.43
CA LEU A 147 -9.11 -9.57 5.02
C LEU A 147 -7.65 -9.48 5.46
N ASP A 148 -7.29 -10.17 6.53
CA ASP A 148 -6.03 -9.93 7.22
C ASP A 148 -5.27 -11.22 7.52
N GLY A 149 -4.01 -11.09 7.95
CA GLY A 149 -3.24 -12.20 8.48
C GLY A 149 -3.77 -12.62 9.85
N ARG A 150 -3.79 -11.67 10.80
CA ARG A 150 -4.10 -11.90 12.21
C ARG A 150 -4.36 -10.59 12.94
N GLY A 151 -5.43 -10.56 13.74
CA GLY A 151 -5.64 -9.59 14.83
C GLY A 151 -5.40 -10.21 16.21
N GLU A 152 -6.25 -9.87 17.18
CA GLU A 152 -6.17 -10.42 18.54
C GLU A 152 -6.45 -11.92 18.60
N ARG A 153 -7.46 -12.37 17.84
CA ARG A 153 -7.93 -13.77 17.81
C ARG A 153 -8.55 -14.23 16.49
N ALA A 154 -8.67 -13.32 15.53
CA ALA A 154 -9.36 -13.53 14.26
C ALA A 154 -8.42 -13.20 13.10
N SER A 155 -8.77 -13.61 11.88
CA SER A 155 -8.09 -13.25 10.61
C SER A 155 -8.96 -12.49 9.61
N HIS A 156 -10.27 -12.41 9.87
CA HIS A 156 -11.23 -11.74 9.01
C HIS A 156 -12.36 -11.13 9.83
N LEU A 157 -12.91 -10.01 9.36
CA LEU A 157 -14.13 -9.38 9.87
C LEU A 157 -15.01 -8.93 8.71
N ALA A 158 -16.26 -9.36 8.70
CA ALA A 158 -17.33 -8.75 7.93
C ALA A 158 -18.11 -7.79 8.84
N ALA A 159 -18.34 -6.57 8.36
CA ALA A 159 -19.05 -5.52 9.09
C ALA A 159 -19.96 -4.72 8.14
N ARG A 160 -20.80 -3.86 8.71
CA ARG A 160 -21.66 -2.94 7.98
C ARG A 160 -21.57 -1.54 8.56
N ARG A 161 -21.40 -0.53 7.70
CA ARG A 161 -21.54 0.87 8.07
C ARG A 161 -22.94 1.37 7.78
N VAL A 162 -23.51 2.09 8.74
CA VAL A 162 -24.74 2.88 8.57
C VAL A 162 -24.56 4.22 9.29
N GLY A 163 -24.36 5.29 8.52
CA GLY A 163 -24.06 6.62 9.03
C GLY A 163 -22.69 6.66 9.73
N ASP A 164 -22.71 6.96 11.02
CA ASP A 164 -21.57 7.00 11.94
C ASP A 164 -21.35 5.67 12.68
N ARG A 165 -22.24 4.68 12.48
CA ARG A 165 -22.16 3.38 13.14
C ARG A 165 -21.47 2.34 12.28
N LEU A 166 -20.61 1.55 12.90
CA LEU A 166 -19.94 0.40 12.30
C LEU A 166 -20.26 -0.86 13.11
N GLU A 167 -21.03 -1.76 12.51
CA GLU A 167 -21.55 -2.97 13.15
C GLU A 167 -20.80 -4.22 12.66
N PRO A 168 -20.14 -4.99 13.55
CA PRO A 168 -19.56 -6.28 13.19
C PRO A 168 -20.65 -7.32 12.94
N LEU A 169 -20.54 -8.09 11.86
CA LEU A 169 -21.51 -9.12 11.47
C LEU A 169 -20.95 -10.53 11.64
N HIS A 170 -19.70 -10.76 11.27
CA HIS A 170 -19.03 -12.07 11.36
C HIS A 170 -17.53 -11.89 11.48
N ALA A 171 -16.86 -12.77 12.23
CA ALA A 171 -15.41 -12.81 12.31
C ALA A 171 -14.92 -14.26 12.19
N GLN A 172 -13.85 -14.47 11.42
CA GLN A 172 -13.19 -15.76 11.33
C GLN A 172 -12.18 -15.89 12.45
N ASP A 173 -12.43 -16.78 13.41
CA ASP A 173 -11.45 -17.12 14.45
C ASP A 173 -10.25 -17.87 13.84
N LEU A 174 -9.07 -17.64 14.42
CA LEU A 174 -7.84 -18.40 14.14
C LEU A 174 -8.03 -19.88 14.57
N PRO A 175 -7.38 -20.87 13.92
CA PRO A 175 -6.19 -20.75 13.06
C PRO A 175 -6.49 -20.47 11.58
N HIS A 176 -7.75 -20.45 11.15
CA HIS A 176 -8.07 -20.25 9.73
C HIS A 176 -7.73 -18.83 9.30
N SER A 177 -6.79 -18.66 8.37
CA SER A 177 -6.39 -17.35 7.84
C SER A 177 -5.95 -17.44 6.39
N LEU A 178 -6.62 -16.68 5.52
CA LEU A 178 -6.21 -16.56 4.12
C LEU A 178 -4.86 -15.85 3.99
N GLY A 179 -4.60 -14.85 4.84
CA GLY A 179 -3.32 -14.16 4.89
C GLY A 179 -2.19 -15.09 5.28
N LEU A 180 -2.34 -15.86 6.37
CA LEU A 180 -1.28 -16.79 6.82
C LEU A 180 -1.03 -17.92 5.82
N VAL A 181 -2.06 -18.45 5.15
CA VAL A 181 -1.87 -19.45 4.09
C VAL A 181 -1.07 -18.87 2.91
N TYR A 182 -1.30 -17.62 2.54
CA TYR A 182 -0.57 -16.96 1.46
C TYR A 182 0.89 -16.62 1.88
N GLU A 183 1.10 -16.25 3.14
CA GLU A 183 2.42 -16.07 3.76
C GLU A 183 3.23 -17.38 3.80
N GLU A 184 2.59 -18.50 4.18
CA GLU A 184 3.23 -19.82 4.19
C GLU A 184 3.73 -20.21 2.80
N LEU A 185 2.93 -19.96 1.76
CA LEU A 185 3.37 -20.16 0.38
C LEU A 185 4.52 -19.21 0.00
N THR A 186 4.46 -17.97 0.46
CA THR A 186 5.52 -16.98 0.22
C THR A 186 6.86 -17.47 0.77
N GLU A 187 6.87 -17.99 2.00
CA GLU A 187 8.04 -18.60 2.62
C GLU A 187 8.48 -19.90 1.92
N HIS A 188 7.54 -20.78 1.56
CA HIS A 188 7.81 -22.02 0.83
C HIS A 188 8.46 -21.77 -0.54
N LEU A 189 8.09 -20.67 -1.17
CA LEU A 189 8.67 -20.19 -2.42
C LEU A 189 9.93 -19.33 -2.19
N GLY A 190 10.57 -19.38 -1.02
CA GLY A 190 11.85 -18.74 -0.75
C GLY A 190 11.80 -17.21 -0.73
N PHE A 191 10.61 -16.61 -0.59
CA PHE A 191 10.44 -15.18 -0.44
C PHE A 191 10.29 -14.79 1.04
N LEU A 192 10.46 -13.50 1.34
CA LEU A 192 10.35 -13.02 2.71
C LEU A 192 8.88 -12.93 3.14
N ARG A 193 8.51 -13.79 4.09
CA ARG A 193 7.20 -13.77 4.78
C ARG A 193 6.86 -12.40 5.38
N SER A 194 5.59 -12.02 5.31
CA SER A 194 5.01 -10.76 5.77
C SER A 194 5.70 -9.53 5.15
N SER A 195 6.12 -9.65 3.89
CA SER A 195 6.78 -8.59 3.12
C SER A 195 6.62 -8.79 1.61
N ASP A 196 6.85 -10.01 1.12
CA ASP A 196 7.03 -10.31 -0.31
C ASP A 196 5.85 -11.04 -0.96
N GLU A 197 4.67 -11.07 -0.34
CA GLU A 197 3.45 -11.72 -0.86
C GLU A 197 3.10 -11.20 -2.27
N PHE A 198 3.35 -9.92 -2.54
CA PHE A 198 3.15 -9.34 -3.87
C PHE A 198 4.00 -10.01 -4.96
N LYS A 199 5.11 -10.67 -4.61
CA LYS A 199 5.92 -11.47 -5.56
C LYS A 199 5.23 -12.77 -5.92
N VAL A 200 4.56 -13.42 -4.98
CA VAL A 200 3.73 -14.60 -5.26
C VAL A 200 2.56 -14.22 -6.16
N MET A 201 1.93 -13.07 -5.91
CA MET A 201 0.87 -12.53 -6.78
C MET A 201 1.38 -12.27 -8.20
N ALA A 202 2.58 -11.71 -8.35
CA ALA A 202 3.18 -11.51 -9.68
C ALA A 202 3.59 -12.85 -10.33
N LEU A 203 4.15 -13.79 -9.57
CA LEU A 203 4.55 -15.11 -10.09
C LEU A 203 3.32 -15.91 -10.57
N ALA A 204 2.16 -15.73 -9.94
CA ALA A 204 0.92 -16.37 -10.32
C ALA A 204 0.51 -16.10 -11.79
N SER A 205 0.83 -14.93 -12.37
CA SER A 205 0.51 -14.64 -13.77
C SER A 205 1.35 -15.43 -14.77
N HIS A 206 2.41 -16.11 -14.33
CA HIS A 206 3.24 -17.00 -15.14
C HIS A 206 2.81 -18.48 -15.03
N GLY A 207 1.83 -18.78 -14.19
CA GLY A 207 1.41 -20.14 -13.88
C GLY A 207 0.08 -20.53 -14.53
N THR A 208 -0.21 -21.83 -14.48
CA THR A 208 -1.55 -22.39 -14.71
C THR A 208 -2.05 -22.98 -13.38
N PRO A 209 -3.30 -22.74 -12.95
CA PRO A 209 -3.80 -23.18 -11.64
C PRO A 209 -4.13 -24.69 -11.58
N ARG A 210 -3.12 -25.55 -11.82
CA ARG A 210 -3.27 -27.01 -11.93
C ARG A 210 -3.59 -27.70 -10.60
N MET A 211 -3.17 -27.10 -9.48
CA MET A 211 -3.37 -27.63 -8.13
C MET A 211 -4.66 -27.11 -7.47
N LEU A 212 -5.45 -26.28 -8.18
CA LEU A 212 -6.68 -25.68 -7.64
C LEU A 212 -7.68 -26.72 -7.07
N PRO A 213 -7.94 -27.88 -7.71
CA PRO A 213 -8.84 -28.89 -7.14
C PRO A 213 -8.37 -29.42 -5.78
N GLU A 214 -7.06 -29.57 -5.58
CA GLU A 214 -6.51 -30.02 -4.30
C GLU A 214 -6.57 -28.89 -3.26
N LEU A 215 -6.19 -27.66 -3.63
CA LEU A 215 -6.24 -26.52 -2.72
C LEU A 215 -7.65 -26.21 -2.20
N ARG A 216 -8.69 -26.42 -3.00
CA ARG A 216 -10.10 -26.28 -2.57
C ARG A 216 -10.50 -27.20 -1.42
N ARG A 217 -9.73 -28.25 -1.13
CA ARG A 217 -9.95 -29.14 0.03
C ARG A 217 -9.47 -28.51 1.34
N HIS A 218 -8.58 -27.53 1.26
CA HIS A 218 -7.95 -26.86 2.41
C HIS A 218 -8.39 -25.40 2.56
N VAL A 219 -8.69 -24.73 1.44
CA VAL A 219 -9.07 -23.32 1.38
C VAL A 219 -10.42 -23.18 0.69
N TYR A 220 -11.46 -22.81 1.44
CA TYR A 220 -12.81 -22.61 0.92
C TYR A 220 -13.71 -21.83 1.89
N ALA A 221 -14.67 -21.08 1.37
CA ALA A 221 -15.71 -20.42 2.16
C ALA A 221 -16.71 -21.44 2.73
N THR A 222 -17.15 -21.26 3.98
CA THR A 222 -18.07 -22.19 4.66
C THR A 222 -19.56 -21.85 4.45
N GLY A 223 -19.86 -20.75 3.76
CA GLY A 223 -21.23 -20.32 3.42
C GLY A 223 -21.99 -19.60 4.54
N ASP A 224 -21.40 -19.49 5.72
CA ASP A 224 -21.94 -18.79 6.90
C ASP A 224 -21.22 -17.45 7.18
N GLY A 225 -20.37 -17.02 6.25
CA GLY A 225 -19.53 -15.83 6.37
C GLY A 225 -18.08 -16.14 6.78
N GLY A 226 -17.79 -17.40 7.12
CA GLY A 226 -16.45 -17.87 7.44
C GLY A 226 -15.77 -18.63 6.30
N PHE A 227 -14.61 -19.19 6.60
CA PHE A 227 -13.82 -20.03 5.70
C PHE A 227 -12.96 -21.04 6.46
N ARG A 228 -12.54 -22.09 5.76
CA ARG A 228 -11.37 -22.87 6.15
C ARG A 228 -10.19 -22.41 5.32
N ALA A 229 -9.05 -22.20 5.96
CA ALA A 229 -7.77 -21.88 5.32
C ALA A 229 -6.64 -22.22 6.29
N THR A 230 -6.22 -23.49 6.31
CA THR A 230 -5.13 -23.98 7.18
C THR A 230 -4.62 -25.31 6.68
N GLY A 231 -3.37 -25.66 7.05
CA GLY A 231 -2.83 -27.01 6.86
C GLY A 231 -2.71 -27.41 5.40
N VAL A 232 -2.31 -26.47 4.54
CA VAL A 232 -2.02 -26.77 3.13
C VAL A 232 -0.68 -27.51 3.04
N PRO A 233 -0.61 -28.70 2.42
CA PRO A 233 0.63 -29.48 2.34
C PRO A 233 1.53 -28.97 1.21
N TRP A 234 2.09 -27.75 1.34
CA TRP A 234 2.87 -27.11 0.27
C TRP A 234 3.98 -27.98 -0.31
N HIS A 235 4.66 -28.75 0.55
CA HIS A 235 5.72 -29.69 0.18
C HIS A 235 5.25 -30.86 -0.71
N GLU A 236 3.98 -31.25 -0.63
CA GLU A 236 3.38 -32.28 -1.50
C GLU A 236 2.95 -31.69 -2.85
N LEU A 237 2.59 -30.40 -2.86
CA LEU A 237 2.12 -29.70 -4.06
C LEU A 237 3.27 -29.22 -4.94
N CYS A 238 4.38 -28.80 -4.35
CA CYS A 238 5.54 -28.30 -5.04
C CYS A 238 6.79 -28.41 -4.15
N ALA A 239 7.96 -28.69 -4.75
CA ALA A 239 9.22 -28.59 -4.04
C ALA A 239 9.41 -27.16 -3.48
N PRO A 240 10.01 -26.98 -2.29
CA PRO A 240 10.37 -25.65 -1.79
C PRO A 240 11.45 -25.03 -2.66
N ARG A 241 11.48 -23.69 -2.72
CA ARG A 241 12.50 -22.91 -3.44
C ARG A 241 13.44 -22.24 -2.45
N GLY A 242 14.75 -22.36 -2.64
CA GLY A 242 15.73 -21.53 -1.94
C GLY A 242 15.66 -20.05 -2.36
N ALA A 243 16.03 -19.11 -1.49
CA ALA A 243 15.92 -17.67 -1.78
C ALA A 243 16.66 -17.24 -3.06
N ASP A 244 17.84 -17.81 -3.29
CA ASP A 244 18.71 -17.50 -4.44
C ASP A 244 18.49 -18.43 -5.65
N GLU A 245 17.56 -19.39 -5.56
CA GLU A 245 17.29 -20.34 -6.63
C GLU A 245 16.30 -19.75 -7.65
N PRO A 246 16.49 -20.01 -8.97
CA PRO A 246 15.49 -19.62 -9.95
C PRO A 246 14.17 -20.35 -9.68
N TRP A 247 13.05 -19.66 -9.92
CA TRP A 247 11.74 -20.31 -9.87
C TRP A 247 11.55 -21.24 -11.08
N THR A 248 10.60 -22.17 -10.98
CA THR A 248 10.28 -23.18 -12.01
C THR A 248 8.81 -23.06 -12.38
N GLN A 249 8.38 -23.68 -13.49
CA GLN A 249 6.96 -23.69 -13.84
C GLN A 249 6.07 -24.27 -12.73
N ALA A 250 6.56 -25.26 -11.96
CA ALA A 250 5.82 -25.80 -10.82
C ALA A 250 5.59 -24.75 -9.72
N HIS A 251 6.59 -23.90 -9.45
CA HIS A 251 6.47 -22.76 -8.52
C HIS A 251 5.42 -21.74 -9.02
N ALA A 252 5.39 -21.47 -10.33
CA ALA A 252 4.37 -20.59 -10.91
C ALA A 252 2.98 -21.21 -10.87
N ASP A 253 2.84 -22.50 -11.18
CA ASP A 253 1.56 -23.21 -11.17
C ASP A 253 0.95 -23.31 -9.76
N VAL A 254 1.77 -23.52 -8.71
CA VAL A 254 1.29 -23.49 -7.31
C VAL A 254 0.89 -22.08 -6.89
N ALA A 255 1.65 -21.04 -7.29
CA ALA A 255 1.29 -19.64 -7.04
C ALA A 255 -0.04 -19.27 -7.73
N ALA A 256 -0.22 -19.67 -8.99
CA ALA A 256 -1.47 -19.48 -9.73
C ALA A 256 -2.64 -20.20 -9.08
N SER A 257 -2.43 -21.44 -8.59
CA SER A 257 -3.46 -22.21 -7.91
C SER A 257 -3.88 -21.58 -6.57
N ALA A 258 -2.91 -21.07 -5.80
CA ALA A 258 -3.16 -20.39 -4.53
C ALA A 258 -3.85 -19.03 -4.72
N GLN A 259 -3.43 -18.28 -5.74
CA GLN A 259 -4.09 -17.04 -6.14
C GLN A 259 -5.55 -17.31 -6.55
N ALA A 260 -5.81 -18.34 -7.37
CA ALA A 260 -7.16 -18.68 -7.80
C ALA A 260 -8.09 -19.11 -6.64
N VAL A 261 -7.62 -19.91 -5.68
CA VAL A 261 -8.44 -20.35 -4.54
C VAL A 261 -8.70 -19.22 -3.54
N LEU A 262 -7.73 -18.31 -3.37
CA LEU A 262 -7.91 -17.08 -2.60
C LEU A 262 -9.04 -16.25 -3.21
N GLU A 263 -8.96 -15.97 -4.50
CA GLU A 263 -9.96 -15.20 -5.23
C GLU A 263 -11.37 -15.81 -5.16
N GLU A 264 -11.50 -17.13 -5.31
CA GLU A 264 -12.79 -17.83 -5.19
C GLU A 264 -13.38 -17.65 -3.80
N THR A 265 -12.56 -17.85 -2.77
CA THR A 265 -13.00 -17.73 -1.37
C THR A 265 -13.44 -16.30 -1.07
N LEU A 266 -12.68 -15.30 -1.51
CA LEU A 266 -13.02 -13.89 -1.29
C LEU A 266 -14.29 -13.47 -2.03
N LEU A 267 -14.49 -13.95 -3.25
CA LEU A 267 -15.72 -13.69 -4.01
C LEU A 267 -16.95 -14.28 -3.32
N ASP A 268 -16.83 -15.47 -2.74
CA ASP A 268 -17.93 -16.09 -2.01
C ASP A 268 -18.23 -15.38 -0.68
N LEU A 269 -17.21 -14.88 0.03
CA LEU A 269 -17.40 -14.01 1.20
C LEU A 269 -18.13 -12.71 0.83
N ALA A 270 -17.75 -12.08 -0.29
CA ALA A 270 -18.41 -10.87 -0.79
C ALA A 270 -19.89 -11.15 -1.14
N ARG A 271 -20.18 -12.27 -1.81
CA ARG A 271 -21.55 -12.69 -2.13
C ARG A 271 -22.39 -12.96 -0.89
N TRP A 272 -21.83 -13.65 0.10
CA TRP A 272 -22.49 -13.89 1.38
C TRP A 272 -22.83 -12.58 2.07
N LEU A 273 -21.88 -11.64 2.15
CA LEU A 273 -22.05 -10.36 2.81
C LEU A 273 -23.15 -9.53 2.13
N HIS A 274 -23.12 -9.43 0.79
CA HIS A 274 -24.19 -8.79 0.04
C HIS A 274 -25.55 -9.45 0.28
N GLY A 275 -25.62 -10.78 0.37
CA GLY A 275 -26.85 -11.50 0.70
C GLY A 275 -27.40 -11.18 2.10
N LYS A 276 -26.54 -10.70 3.02
CA LYS A 276 -26.93 -10.27 4.36
C LYS A 276 -27.34 -8.80 4.43
N THR A 277 -26.67 -7.93 3.70
CA THR A 277 -26.81 -6.47 3.86
C THR A 277 -27.64 -5.82 2.76
N HIS A 278 -27.60 -6.37 1.55
CA HIS A 278 -28.13 -5.78 0.31
C HIS A 278 -27.55 -4.39 -0.01
N ASP A 279 -26.38 -4.05 0.52
CA ASP A 279 -25.72 -2.79 0.23
C ASP A 279 -25.11 -2.80 -1.17
N SER A 280 -25.08 -1.64 -1.83
CA SER A 280 -24.54 -1.49 -3.18
C SER A 280 -23.03 -1.21 -3.22
N VAL A 281 -22.44 -0.83 -2.08
CA VAL A 281 -21.04 -0.46 -1.90
C VAL A 281 -20.34 -1.45 -0.98
N LEU A 282 -19.17 -1.92 -1.40
CA LEU A 282 -18.24 -2.72 -0.60
C LEU A 282 -16.95 -1.93 -0.36
N THR A 283 -16.52 -1.84 0.90
CA THR A 283 -15.19 -1.33 1.27
C THR A 283 -14.29 -2.46 1.75
N LEU A 284 -13.05 -2.50 1.26
CA LEU A 284 -12.06 -3.52 1.59
C LEU A 284 -10.87 -2.93 2.37
N ALA A 285 -10.41 -3.65 3.38
CA ALA A 285 -9.22 -3.35 4.18
C ALA A 285 -8.56 -4.66 4.68
N GLY A 286 -7.45 -4.57 5.41
CA GLY A 286 -6.61 -5.71 5.80
C GLY A 286 -5.54 -6.04 4.75
N GLY A 287 -4.43 -6.66 5.16
CA GLY A 287 -3.26 -6.88 4.29
C GLY A 287 -3.58 -7.62 2.99
N VAL A 288 -4.53 -8.56 3.01
CA VAL A 288 -4.95 -9.31 1.82
C VAL A 288 -5.68 -8.43 0.80
N ALA A 289 -6.31 -7.33 1.24
CA ALA A 289 -6.96 -6.37 0.35
C ALA A 289 -5.96 -5.56 -0.51
N LEU A 290 -4.65 -5.70 -0.31
CA LEU A 290 -3.63 -5.21 -1.25
C LEU A 290 -3.50 -6.08 -2.51
N ASN A 291 -4.18 -7.24 -2.56
CA ASN A 291 -4.22 -8.14 -3.72
C ASN A 291 -5.15 -7.58 -4.80
N CYS A 292 -4.58 -6.77 -5.68
CA CYS A 292 -5.31 -6.11 -6.77
C CYS A 292 -5.98 -7.07 -7.76
N VAL A 293 -5.46 -8.29 -7.92
CA VAL A 293 -6.06 -9.32 -8.79
C VAL A 293 -7.40 -9.78 -8.19
N ALA A 294 -7.40 -10.11 -6.89
CA ALA A 294 -8.62 -10.50 -6.18
C ALA A 294 -9.65 -9.37 -6.10
N ASN A 295 -9.20 -8.14 -5.82
CA ASN A 295 -10.09 -6.97 -5.79
C ASN A 295 -10.82 -6.76 -7.12
N SER A 296 -10.13 -6.97 -8.24
CA SER A 296 -10.68 -6.79 -9.58
C SER A 296 -11.71 -7.86 -9.92
N ARG A 297 -11.45 -9.09 -9.51
CA ARG A 297 -12.43 -10.18 -9.63
C ARG A 297 -13.68 -9.89 -8.80
N ILE A 298 -13.53 -9.43 -7.56
CA ILE A 298 -14.68 -9.02 -6.72
C ILE A 298 -15.47 -7.90 -7.40
N ALA A 299 -14.80 -6.88 -7.93
CA ALA A 299 -15.46 -5.75 -8.57
C ALA A 299 -16.19 -6.14 -9.87
N ARG A 300 -15.66 -7.11 -10.62
CA ARG A 300 -16.24 -7.56 -11.91
C ARG A 300 -17.34 -8.61 -11.74
N GLU A 301 -17.14 -9.58 -10.86
CA GLU A 301 -17.99 -10.78 -10.72
C GLU A 301 -18.84 -10.77 -9.44
N GLY A 302 -18.54 -9.86 -8.52
CA GLY A 302 -19.28 -9.69 -7.27
C GLY A 302 -20.58 -8.91 -7.45
N PRO A 303 -21.46 -8.95 -6.46
CA PRO A 303 -22.79 -8.34 -6.54
C PRO A 303 -22.80 -6.83 -6.23
N PHE A 304 -21.67 -6.23 -5.89
CA PHE A 304 -21.58 -4.82 -5.50
C PHE A 304 -21.39 -3.92 -6.72
N SER A 305 -22.18 -2.85 -6.81
CA SER A 305 -22.05 -1.86 -7.87
C SER A 305 -20.77 -1.01 -7.77
N ARG A 306 -20.20 -0.91 -6.56
CA ARG A 306 -18.96 -0.18 -6.30
C ARG A 306 -18.13 -0.89 -5.26
N VAL A 307 -16.85 -1.07 -5.56
CA VAL A 307 -15.85 -1.58 -4.63
C VAL A 307 -14.83 -0.49 -4.40
N TRP A 308 -14.56 -0.16 -3.14
CA TRP A 308 -13.51 0.76 -2.74
C TRP A 308 -12.52 0.02 -1.84
N VAL A 309 -11.23 0.24 -2.06
CA VAL A 309 -10.16 -0.43 -1.31
C VAL A 309 -9.31 0.65 -0.65
N GLN A 310 -9.02 0.48 0.64
CA GLN A 310 -8.19 1.40 1.40
C GLN A 310 -6.75 1.44 0.82
N PRO A 311 -6.21 2.59 0.36
CA PRO A 311 -4.84 2.69 -0.14
C PRO A 311 -3.77 2.20 0.85
N ALA A 312 -3.96 2.42 2.14
CA ALA A 312 -3.13 1.85 3.20
C ALA A 312 -3.79 0.62 3.84
N ALA A 313 -4.29 -0.33 3.04
CA ALA A 313 -5.11 -1.45 3.56
C ALA A 313 -4.41 -2.37 4.56
N GLY A 314 -3.08 -2.47 4.52
CA GLY A 314 -2.30 -3.19 5.53
C GLY A 314 -2.35 -2.53 6.91
N ASP A 315 -1.55 -3.04 7.85
CA ASP A 315 -1.60 -2.65 9.27
C ASP A 315 -1.44 -1.15 9.50
N ALA A 316 -0.66 -0.48 8.65
CA ALA A 316 -0.53 0.98 8.68
C ALA A 316 -1.89 1.67 8.81
N GLY A 317 -2.86 1.31 7.95
CA GLY A 317 -4.18 1.93 7.88
C GLY A 317 -5.02 1.78 9.15
N THR A 318 -4.67 0.85 10.06
CA THR A 318 -5.35 0.73 11.35
C THR A 318 -5.10 1.92 12.27
N ALA A 319 -3.98 2.64 12.09
CA ALA A 319 -3.77 3.92 12.78
C ALA A 319 -4.88 4.91 12.42
N LEU A 320 -5.11 5.11 11.12
CA LEU A 320 -6.18 5.98 10.63
C LEU A 320 -7.57 5.48 11.06
N GLY A 321 -7.84 4.19 10.89
CA GLY A 321 -9.14 3.61 11.22
C GLY A 321 -9.47 3.64 12.71
N GLY A 322 -8.49 3.42 13.59
CA GLY A 322 -8.67 3.53 15.03
C GLY A 322 -9.08 4.96 15.44
N ALA A 323 -8.42 5.97 14.88
CA ALA A 323 -8.78 7.36 15.14
C ALA A 323 -10.17 7.71 14.59
N LEU A 324 -10.51 7.28 13.37
CA LEU A 324 -11.85 7.47 12.77
C LEU A 324 -12.95 6.82 13.61
N LEU A 325 -12.71 5.62 14.13
CA LEU A 325 -13.68 4.89 14.96
C LEU A 325 -13.92 5.59 16.31
N LEU A 326 -12.86 6.11 16.95
CA LEU A 326 -13.01 6.90 18.17
C LEU A 326 -13.70 8.24 17.89
N ALA A 327 -13.40 8.90 16.77
CA ALA A 327 -14.05 10.15 16.37
C ALA A 327 -15.56 9.94 16.24
N ALA A 328 -15.97 8.93 15.47
CA ALA A 328 -17.36 8.55 15.28
C ALA A 328 -18.05 8.22 16.62
N GLY A 329 -17.41 7.41 17.46
CA GLY A 329 -17.94 7.02 18.77
C GLY A 329 -18.05 8.18 19.78
N GLY A 330 -17.25 9.24 19.61
CA GLY A 330 -17.29 10.44 20.42
C GLY A 330 -18.19 11.56 19.87
N GLY A 331 -18.89 11.32 18.76
CA GLY A 331 -19.87 12.26 18.18
C GLY A 331 -19.32 13.22 17.12
N ASP A 332 -18.04 13.12 16.75
CA ASP A 332 -17.52 13.79 15.56
C ASP A 332 -18.01 13.03 14.32
N ALA A 333 -18.40 13.75 13.26
CA ALA A 333 -18.74 13.13 11.97
C ALA A 333 -17.46 12.90 11.17
N PRO A 334 -17.02 11.64 10.92
CA PRO A 334 -15.79 11.40 10.17
C PRO A 334 -15.93 11.84 8.71
N GLU A 335 -14.99 12.64 8.23
CA GLU A 335 -14.88 13.01 6.82
C GLU A 335 -14.14 11.92 6.03
N PRO A 336 -14.59 11.59 4.80
CA PRO A 336 -13.82 10.73 3.90
C PRO A 336 -12.42 11.27 3.64
N MET A 337 -11.47 10.39 3.30
CA MET A 337 -10.17 10.86 2.84
C MET A 337 -10.33 11.54 1.48
N ALA A 338 -9.69 12.69 1.28
CA ALA A 338 -9.64 13.34 -0.01
C ALA A 338 -8.70 12.62 -0.99
N GLY A 339 -7.65 11.99 -0.46
CA GLY A 339 -6.59 11.32 -1.21
C GLY A 339 -5.64 10.59 -0.26
N ALA A 340 -4.64 9.92 -0.83
CA ALA A 340 -3.61 9.23 -0.07
C ALA A 340 -2.41 10.16 0.26
N ASP A 341 -2.40 11.40 -0.21
CA ASP A 341 -1.38 12.43 -0.03
C ASP A 341 -1.38 13.02 1.40
N LEU A 342 -1.25 12.15 2.40
CA LEU A 342 -1.39 12.47 3.82
C LEU A 342 -0.05 12.65 4.56
N GLY A 343 1.07 12.38 3.89
CA GLY A 343 2.42 12.45 4.44
C GLY A 343 3.06 13.85 4.36
N ARG A 344 4.40 13.87 4.40
CA ARG A 344 5.24 15.08 4.45
C ARG A 344 5.15 15.90 3.17
N ASP A 345 4.94 17.21 3.32
CA ASP A 345 5.18 18.25 2.33
C ASP A 345 6.50 18.99 2.60
N TRP A 346 7.01 19.64 1.55
CA TRP A 346 8.20 20.48 1.58
C TRP A 346 7.96 21.73 0.74
N SER A 347 8.33 22.90 1.27
CA SER A 347 8.27 24.15 0.51
C SER A 347 9.41 24.26 -0.51
N ASP A 348 9.20 25.02 -1.58
CA ASP A 348 10.25 25.37 -2.54
C ASP A 348 11.52 25.89 -1.87
N ALA A 349 11.38 26.69 -0.80
CA ALA A 349 12.52 27.24 -0.07
C ALA A 349 13.32 26.16 0.65
N GLU A 350 12.66 25.20 1.29
CA GLU A 350 13.30 24.07 1.96
C GLU A 350 14.01 23.16 0.95
N LEU A 351 13.34 22.84 -0.17
CA LEU A 351 13.92 22.03 -1.24
C LEU A 351 15.16 22.72 -1.83
N GLY A 352 15.06 24.01 -2.15
CA GLY A 352 16.20 24.79 -2.66
C GLY A 352 17.35 24.91 -1.66
N ALA A 353 17.05 24.97 -0.35
CA ALA A 353 18.07 24.96 0.70
C ALA A 353 18.80 23.61 0.79
N TRP A 354 18.08 22.49 0.67
CA TRP A 354 18.68 21.16 0.60
C TRP A 354 19.61 21.01 -0.59
N LEU A 355 19.18 21.45 -1.79
CA LEU A 355 20.00 21.37 -2.99
C LEU A 355 21.29 22.19 -2.89
N LYS A 356 21.20 23.41 -2.33
CA LYS A 356 22.37 24.25 -2.04
C LYS A 356 23.30 23.60 -1.02
N THR A 357 22.74 23.01 0.03
CA THR A 357 23.51 22.32 1.09
C THR A 357 24.25 21.10 0.54
N ALA A 358 23.60 20.34 -0.35
CA ALA A 358 24.18 19.20 -1.01
C ALA A 358 25.20 19.58 -2.11
N ALA A 359 25.31 20.87 -2.44
CA ALA A 359 26.15 21.40 -3.53
C ALA A 359 25.90 20.71 -4.89
N VAL A 360 24.65 20.34 -5.15
CA VAL A 360 24.24 19.71 -6.41
C VAL A 360 23.80 20.80 -7.40
N PRO A 361 24.29 20.81 -8.66
CA PRO A 361 23.80 21.73 -9.68
C PRO A 361 22.30 21.52 -9.96
N PHE A 362 21.52 22.61 -10.00
CA PHE A 362 20.10 22.55 -10.26
C PHE A 362 19.61 23.76 -11.05
N ASP A 363 18.57 23.54 -11.86
CA ASP A 363 17.84 24.58 -12.56
C ASP A 363 16.45 24.76 -11.94
N ARG A 364 15.83 25.92 -12.16
CA ARG A 364 14.41 26.16 -11.91
C ARG A 364 13.70 26.47 -13.23
N PRO A 365 13.28 25.45 -14.00
CA PRO A 365 12.62 25.67 -15.28
C PRO A 365 11.28 26.42 -15.12
N PRO A 366 10.81 27.12 -16.15
CA PRO A 366 9.50 27.80 -16.12
C PRO A 366 8.32 26.81 -16.01
N ASP A 367 8.53 25.57 -16.46
CA ASP A 367 7.54 24.49 -16.40
C ASP A 367 8.23 23.16 -16.12
N ILE A 368 8.12 22.69 -14.88
CA ILE A 368 8.70 21.41 -14.47
C ILE A 368 7.97 20.22 -15.10
N ALA A 369 6.66 20.31 -15.32
CA ALA A 369 5.87 19.25 -15.95
C ALA A 369 6.31 19.04 -17.40
N ALA A 370 6.46 20.13 -18.17
CA ALA A 370 6.96 20.03 -19.54
C ALA A 370 8.43 19.59 -19.62
N THR A 371 9.25 20.00 -18.64
CA THR A 371 10.65 19.54 -18.54
C THR A 371 10.73 18.03 -18.33
N VAL A 372 9.89 17.49 -17.44
CA VAL A 372 9.82 16.05 -17.17
C VAL A 372 9.21 15.30 -18.35
N ALA A 373 8.14 15.79 -18.95
CA ALA A 373 7.53 15.18 -20.13
C ALA A 373 8.53 15.05 -21.29
N ARG A 374 9.37 16.06 -21.51
CA ARG A 374 10.45 15.99 -22.50
C ARG A 374 11.51 14.96 -22.16
N ALA A 375 11.99 14.94 -20.91
CA ALA A 375 12.94 13.92 -20.45
C ALA A 375 12.39 12.50 -20.67
N LEU A 376 11.13 12.27 -20.32
CA LEU A 376 10.46 10.99 -20.57
C LEU A 376 10.33 10.69 -22.06
N ALA A 377 10.00 11.67 -22.90
CA ALA A 377 9.96 11.51 -24.36
C ALA A 377 11.34 11.14 -24.94
N ASP A 378 12.42 11.64 -24.35
CA ASP A 378 13.81 11.30 -24.66
C ASP A 378 14.26 9.96 -24.01
N ASN A 379 13.31 9.16 -23.51
CA ASN A 379 13.50 7.86 -22.87
C ASN A 379 14.39 7.87 -21.61
N GLN A 380 14.40 9.00 -20.90
CA GLN A 380 15.09 9.14 -19.62
C GLN A 380 14.26 8.58 -18.46
N ILE A 381 14.93 8.07 -17.42
CA ILE A 381 14.31 7.72 -16.13
C ILE A 381 14.28 8.96 -15.26
N VAL A 382 13.08 9.30 -14.76
CA VAL A 382 12.87 10.51 -13.96
C VAL A 382 12.47 10.12 -12.53
N ALA A 383 13.21 10.60 -11.53
CA ALA A 383 12.75 10.65 -10.15
C ALA A 383 11.86 11.88 -9.95
N TRP A 384 10.63 11.64 -9.51
CA TRP A 384 9.59 12.63 -9.31
C TRP A 384 9.28 12.77 -7.81
N PHE A 385 9.63 13.91 -7.23
CA PHE A 385 9.45 14.25 -5.83
C PHE A 385 8.62 15.55 -5.73
N GLN A 386 7.30 15.39 -5.54
CA GLN A 386 6.34 16.50 -5.58
C GLN A 386 5.33 16.42 -4.43
N GLY A 387 4.91 17.58 -3.92
CA GLY A 387 3.81 17.68 -2.95
C GLY A 387 3.95 16.81 -1.70
N ARG A 388 2.80 16.51 -1.08
CA ARG A 388 2.71 15.59 0.07
C ARG A 388 2.98 14.16 -0.37
N SER A 389 3.67 13.38 0.45
CA SER A 389 3.87 11.95 0.17
C SER A 389 2.62 11.11 0.41
N GLU A 390 2.57 9.98 -0.30
CA GLU A 390 1.49 9.00 -0.21
C GLU A 390 1.56 8.19 1.09
N TYR A 391 0.41 7.92 1.67
CA TYR A 391 0.20 7.00 2.79
C TYR A 391 -0.24 5.64 2.26
N GLY A 392 0.55 4.60 2.55
CA GLY A 392 0.40 3.27 1.98
C GLY A 392 1.58 2.88 1.05
N PRO A 393 1.55 1.66 0.51
CA PRO A 393 2.71 1.05 -0.14
C PRO A 393 2.90 1.44 -1.62
N ARG A 394 2.00 2.25 -2.20
CA ARG A 394 2.03 2.60 -3.62
C ARG A 394 2.48 4.04 -3.81
N ALA A 395 3.40 4.27 -4.74
CA ALA A 395 3.66 5.61 -5.26
C ALA A 395 2.56 5.98 -6.25
N LEU A 396 1.95 7.13 -6.04
CA LEU A 396 0.78 7.62 -6.75
C LEU A 396 1.06 8.99 -7.37
N GLY A 397 2.29 9.22 -7.82
CA GLY A 397 2.65 10.46 -8.50
C GLY A 397 3.20 11.55 -7.58
N HIS A 398 3.65 11.21 -6.36
CA HIS A 398 4.32 12.16 -5.46
C HIS A 398 5.76 11.74 -5.13
N ARG A 399 6.00 10.43 -4.97
CA ARG A 399 7.32 9.83 -4.74
C ARG A 399 7.57 8.70 -5.75
N SER A 400 7.71 9.08 -7.02
CA SER A 400 7.66 8.15 -8.15
C SER A 400 8.97 8.09 -8.94
N LEU A 401 9.30 6.92 -9.47
CA LEU A 401 10.18 6.75 -10.62
C LEU A 401 9.30 6.62 -11.86
N LEU A 402 9.56 7.48 -12.84
CA LEU A 402 8.81 7.58 -14.09
C LEU A 402 9.68 7.14 -15.26
N ALA A 403 9.06 6.50 -16.25
CA ALA A 403 9.71 6.12 -17.49
C ALA A 403 8.73 6.09 -18.67
N HIS A 404 9.26 6.09 -19.88
CA HIS A 404 8.48 5.99 -21.11
C HIS A 404 7.86 4.58 -21.26
N PRO A 405 6.55 4.42 -21.49
CA PRO A 405 5.93 3.08 -21.56
C PRO A 405 6.15 2.36 -22.90
N GLY A 406 6.44 3.11 -23.96
CA GLY A 406 6.65 2.58 -25.32
C GLY A 406 7.93 1.76 -25.55
N HIS A 407 8.82 1.68 -24.56
CA HIS A 407 10.08 0.94 -24.66
C HIS A 407 10.08 -0.24 -23.70
N ALA A 408 9.97 -1.47 -24.22
CA ALA A 408 9.91 -2.69 -23.39
C ALA A 408 11.08 -2.81 -22.40
N GLY A 409 12.29 -2.38 -22.80
CA GLY A 409 13.48 -2.38 -21.95
C GLY A 409 13.39 -1.48 -20.70
N ASN A 410 12.40 -0.58 -20.60
CA ASN A 410 12.21 0.22 -19.40
C ASN A 410 11.71 -0.58 -18.20
N LEU A 411 11.06 -1.72 -18.42
CA LEU A 411 10.74 -2.65 -17.33
C LEU A 411 12.03 -3.14 -16.66
N GLU A 412 12.99 -3.61 -17.47
CA GLU A 412 14.28 -4.10 -17.00
C GLU A 412 15.10 -2.98 -16.34
N ARG A 413 15.25 -1.83 -17.00
CA ARG A 413 15.98 -0.67 -16.43
C ARG A 413 15.42 -0.25 -15.06
N LEU A 414 14.10 -0.22 -14.89
CA LEU A 414 13.48 0.13 -13.61
C LEU A 414 13.64 -0.97 -12.55
N ASN A 415 13.65 -2.25 -12.96
CA ASN A 415 13.93 -3.35 -12.04
C ASN A 415 15.39 -3.36 -11.59
N ASP A 416 16.33 -3.00 -12.47
CA ASP A 416 17.75 -2.85 -12.16
C ASP A 416 18.02 -1.72 -11.18
N VAL A 417 17.43 -0.54 -11.40
CA VAL A 417 17.45 0.58 -10.43
C VAL A 417 17.01 0.12 -9.03
N LYS A 418 16.06 -0.81 -8.98
CA LYS A 418 15.44 -1.31 -7.75
C LYS A 418 16.08 -2.59 -7.22
N GLY A 419 17.13 -3.11 -7.90
CA GLY A 419 17.83 -4.35 -7.56
C GLY A 419 16.89 -5.52 -7.25
N ARG A 420 15.88 -5.73 -8.11
CA ARG A 420 14.80 -6.70 -7.88
C ARG A 420 14.59 -7.63 -9.08
N GLU A 421 13.77 -8.66 -8.88
CA GLU A 421 13.50 -9.68 -9.89
C GLU A 421 12.83 -9.10 -11.16
N GLN A 422 13.22 -9.61 -12.34
CA GLN A 422 12.78 -9.05 -13.63
C GLN A 422 11.30 -9.28 -13.95
N PHE A 423 10.65 -10.25 -13.30
CA PHE A 423 9.21 -10.49 -13.47
C PHE A 423 8.33 -9.51 -12.67
N ARG A 424 8.93 -8.60 -11.88
CA ARG A 424 8.21 -7.59 -11.09
C ARG A 424 7.56 -6.57 -12.03
N PRO A 425 6.22 -6.46 -12.09
CA PRO A 425 5.58 -5.47 -12.95
C PRO A 425 5.79 -4.03 -12.46
N VAL A 426 5.50 -3.09 -13.37
CA VAL A 426 5.35 -1.65 -13.12
C VAL A 426 3.94 -1.21 -13.53
N ALA A 427 3.49 -0.07 -13.04
CA ALA A 427 2.12 0.38 -13.23
C ALA A 427 2.04 1.53 -14.24
N PRO A 428 1.03 1.59 -15.11
CA PRO A 428 0.75 2.79 -15.89
C PRO A 428 0.02 3.84 -15.05
N MET A 429 0.36 5.11 -15.30
CA MET A 429 -0.37 6.28 -14.83
C MET A 429 -0.97 6.99 -16.04
N VAL A 430 -2.27 7.30 -15.97
CA VAL A 430 -3.10 7.78 -17.09
C VAL A 430 -4.14 8.78 -16.59
N LEU A 431 -4.53 9.73 -17.43
CA LEU A 431 -5.65 10.63 -17.11
C LEU A 431 -6.96 9.86 -17.01
N ALA A 432 -7.81 10.22 -16.05
CA ALA A 432 -9.06 9.51 -15.78
C ALA A 432 -10.00 9.43 -17.00
N ASP A 433 -10.03 10.47 -17.84
CA ASP A 433 -10.83 10.53 -19.07
C ASP A 433 -10.24 9.73 -20.24
N ARG A 434 -8.93 9.50 -20.26
CA ARG A 434 -8.24 8.68 -21.26
C ARG A 434 -8.15 7.21 -20.90
N ALA A 435 -8.29 6.86 -19.63
CA ALA A 435 -8.16 5.49 -19.16
C ALA A 435 -9.12 4.50 -19.87
N PRO A 436 -10.41 4.83 -20.13
CA PRO A 436 -11.33 3.93 -20.82
C PRO A 436 -10.96 3.62 -22.29
N ASP A 437 -10.11 4.44 -22.93
CA ASP A 437 -9.64 4.18 -24.31
C ASP A 437 -8.63 3.04 -24.37
N ILE A 438 -8.06 2.64 -23.22
CA ILE A 438 -6.86 1.80 -23.12
C ILE A 438 -7.09 0.58 -22.23
N PHE A 439 -7.88 0.75 -21.18
CA PHE A 439 -8.03 -0.20 -20.08
C PHE A 439 -9.50 -0.51 -19.83
N ASP A 440 -9.83 -1.80 -19.70
CA ASP A 440 -11.14 -2.29 -19.27
C ASP A 440 -11.06 -2.86 -17.84
N GLY A 441 -11.96 -2.41 -16.97
CA GLY A 441 -12.00 -2.79 -15.56
C GLY A 441 -12.56 -1.71 -14.63
N PRO A 442 -12.42 -1.88 -13.30
CA PRO A 442 -13.00 -0.95 -12.31
C PRO A 442 -12.44 0.47 -12.43
N MET A 443 -13.32 1.46 -12.59
CA MET A 443 -12.96 2.88 -12.73
C MET A 443 -13.77 3.76 -11.76
N PRO A 444 -13.17 4.85 -11.23
CA PRO A 444 -11.76 5.22 -11.35
C PRO A 444 -10.86 4.27 -10.52
N SER A 445 -9.56 4.23 -10.84
CA SER A 445 -8.56 3.44 -10.10
C SER A 445 -7.39 4.34 -9.63
N PRO A 446 -7.62 5.27 -8.68
CA PRO A 446 -6.60 6.24 -8.27
C PRO A 446 -5.46 5.66 -7.43
N TYR A 447 -5.63 4.44 -6.89
CA TYR A 447 -4.71 3.89 -5.88
C TYR A 447 -3.95 2.64 -6.34
N MET A 448 -4.07 2.24 -7.62
CA MET A 448 -3.46 1.02 -8.15
C MET A 448 -3.85 -0.26 -7.36
N LEU A 449 -5.12 -0.35 -6.96
CA LEU A 449 -5.68 -1.48 -6.18
C LEU A 449 -6.55 -2.43 -7.03
N PHE A 450 -6.59 -2.18 -8.34
CA PHE A 450 -7.25 -3.01 -9.34
C PHE A 450 -6.31 -3.26 -10.53
N VAL A 451 -6.54 -4.37 -11.22
CA VAL A 451 -5.96 -4.72 -12.52
C VAL A 451 -7.03 -4.58 -13.60
N HIS A 452 -6.57 -4.26 -14.80
CA HIS A 452 -7.40 -3.94 -15.95
C HIS A 452 -6.89 -4.66 -17.18
N ASP A 453 -7.79 -5.12 -18.03
CA ASP A 453 -7.43 -5.67 -19.33
C ASP A 453 -6.93 -4.54 -20.24
N VAL A 454 -5.79 -4.74 -20.90
CA VAL A 454 -5.26 -3.76 -21.86
C VAL A 454 -5.86 -4.03 -23.24
N ALA A 455 -6.48 -3.02 -23.83
CA ALA A 455 -7.03 -3.07 -25.18
C ALA A 455 -5.96 -3.48 -26.19
N GLY A 456 -6.32 -4.37 -27.13
CA GLY A 456 -5.37 -5.06 -28.00
C GLY A 456 -4.44 -4.12 -28.78
N GLU A 457 -4.97 -3.01 -29.29
CA GLU A 457 -4.21 -2.01 -30.05
C GLU A 457 -3.15 -1.24 -29.23
N TRP A 458 -3.27 -1.26 -27.90
CA TRP A 458 -2.34 -0.58 -27.00
C TRP A 458 -1.22 -1.49 -26.50
N ARG A 459 -1.40 -2.82 -26.52
CA ARG A 459 -0.43 -3.76 -25.95
C ARG A 459 0.99 -3.60 -26.50
N GLU A 460 1.13 -3.38 -27.81
CA GLU A 460 2.42 -3.15 -28.46
C GLU A 460 2.91 -1.70 -28.35
N ARG A 461 2.02 -0.74 -28.05
CA ARG A 461 2.33 0.69 -27.94
C ARG A 461 2.85 1.07 -26.56
N ILE A 462 2.46 0.33 -25.52
CA ILE A 462 2.88 0.56 -24.12
C ILE A 462 3.45 -0.71 -23.47
N PRO A 463 4.37 -1.45 -24.13
CA PRO A 463 4.77 -2.79 -23.70
C PRO A 463 5.44 -2.83 -22.32
N ALA A 464 6.00 -1.72 -21.81
CA ALA A 464 6.67 -1.71 -20.51
C ALA A 464 5.71 -1.87 -19.31
N VAL A 465 4.43 -1.58 -19.49
CA VAL A 465 3.40 -1.60 -18.42
C VAL A 465 2.38 -2.72 -18.58
N VAL A 466 2.51 -3.54 -19.63
CA VAL A 466 1.62 -4.66 -19.92
C VAL A 466 2.17 -5.91 -19.26
N HIS A 467 1.39 -6.53 -18.39
CA HIS A 467 1.71 -7.80 -17.76
C HIS A 467 1.68 -8.94 -18.80
N VAL A 468 2.28 -10.07 -18.43
CA VAL A 468 2.37 -11.26 -19.32
C VAL A 468 1.01 -11.84 -19.72
N ASP A 469 -0.03 -11.59 -18.94
CA ASP A 469 -1.41 -12.02 -19.19
C ASP A 469 -2.24 -10.97 -19.98
N GLY A 470 -1.61 -9.86 -20.39
CA GLY A 470 -2.27 -8.77 -21.12
C GLY A 470 -3.03 -7.78 -20.25
N THR A 471 -2.86 -7.84 -18.92
CA THR A 471 -3.43 -6.88 -17.97
C THR A 471 -2.45 -5.78 -17.59
N ALA A 472 -2.90 -4.76 -16.87
CA ALA A 472 -2.06 -3.76 -16.22
C ALA A 472 -2.72 -3.28 -14.92
N ARG A 473 -1.91 -2.89 -13.92
CA ARG A 473 -2.40 -2.33 -12.65
C ARG A 473 -2.30 -0.81 -12.68
N ILE A 474 -3.40 -0.11 -12.94
CA ILE A 474 -3.34 1.30 -13.35
C ILE A 474 -3.55 2.30 -12.20
N GLN A 475 -3.02 3.51 -12.39
CA GLN A 475 -3.40 4.72 -11.67
C GLN A 475 -4.15 5.68 -12.61
N THR A 476 -5.40 5.99 -12.30
CA THR A 476 -6.13 7.09 -12.93
C THR A 476 -5.87 8.41 -12.22
N VAL A 477 -5.60 9.46 -12.97
CA VAL A 477 -5.29 10.81 -12.46
C VAL A 477 -6.43 11.76 -12.83
N ASP A 478 -7.07 12.36 -11.83
CA ASP A 478 -8.03 13.44 -12.02
C ASP A 478 -7.28 14.78 -12.13
N PRO A 479 -7.40 15.53 -13.23
CA PRO A 479 -6.77 16.85 -13.37
C PRO A 479 -7.14 17.87 -12.28
N ALA A 480 -8.31 17.74 -11.67
CA ALA A 480 -8.73 18.63 -10.58
C ALA A 480 -8.00 18.34 -9.27
N ALA A 481 -7.70 17.06 -9.00
CA ALA A 481 -6.97 16.64 -7.81
C ALA A 481 -5.45 16.79 -7.99
N GLU A 482 -4.93 16.39 -9.15
CA GLU A 482 -3.49 16.30 -9.44
C GLU A 482 -3.08 17.11 -10.68
N PRO A 483 -3.21 18.46 -10.66
CA PRO A 483 -3.03 19.29 -11.86
C PRO A 483 -1.61 19.24 -12.42
N LEU A 484 -0.59 19.09 -11.57
CA LEU A 484 0.80 19.04 -12.01
C LEU A 484 1.11 17.72 -12.74
N VAL A 485 0.63 16.59 -12.18
CA VAL A 485 0.77 15.27 -12.80
C VAL A 485 -0.02 15.22 -14.10
N ALA A 486 -1.25 15.73 -14.10
CA ALA A 486 -2.08 15.80 -15.30
C ALA A 486 -1.41 16.60 -16.42
N ARG A 487 -0.84 17.77 -16.12
CA ARG A 487 -0.08 18.57 -17.09
C ARG A 487 1.13 17.81 -17.66
N MET A 488 1.85 17.05 -16.83
CA MET A 488 2.97 16.22 -17.28
C MET A 488 2.49 15.13 -18.24
N LEU A 489 1.40 14.42 -17.91
CA LEU A 489 0.79 13.40 -18.77
C LEU A 489 0.32 13.98 -20.11
N GLN A 490 -0.36 15.13 -20.09
CA GLN A 490 -0.85 15.81 -21.30
C GLN A 490 0.30 16.23 -22.22
N GLU A 491 1.36 16.80 -21.65
CA GLU A 491 2.52 17.21 -22.44
C GLU A 491 3.31 16.01 -22.97
N PHE A 492 3.39 14.93 -22.18
CA PHE A 492 4.00 13.67 -22.64
C PHE A 492 3.20 13.06 -23.80
N GLU A 493 1.87 13.02 -23.70
CA GLU A 493 1.00 12.57 -24.78
C GLU A 493 1.16 13.44 -26.03
N ARG A 494 1.25 14.76 -25.88
CA ARG A 494 1.47 15.68 -26.99
C ARG A 494 2.80 15.42 -27.72
N LEU A 495 3.84 15.02 -27.00
CA LEU A 495 5.17 14.76 -27.55
C LEU A 495 5.29 13.37 -28.20
N THR A 496 4.61 12.36 -27.65
CA THR A 496 4.83 10.94 -27.99
C THR A 496 3.63 10.26 -28.66
N GLY A 497 2.44 10.85 -28.55
CA GLY A 497 1.18 10.21 -28.90
C GLY A 497 0.75 9.09 -27.94
N LEU A 498 1.39 8.97 -26.76
CA LEU A 498 1.08 7.95 -25.75
C LEU A 498 0.44 8.62 -24.51
N PRO A 499 -0.82 8.27 -24.16
CA PRO A 499 -1.55 8.85 -23.02
C PRO A 499 -1.18 8.26 -21.65
N VAL A 500 -0.02 7.60 -21.54
CA VAL A 500 0.39 6.83 -20.35
C VAL A 500 1.84 7.13 -20.02
N VAL A 501 2.18 7.14 -18.72
CA VAL A 501 3.56 7.14 -18.23
C VAL A 501 3.75 5.98 -17.25
N VAL A 502 4.91 5.32 -17.27
CA VAL A 502 5.24 4.31 -16.26
C VAL A 502 5.36 4.99 -14.89
N ASN A 503 4.77 4.41 -13.85
CA ASN A 503 4.95 4.82 -12.46
C ASN A 503 5.34 3.60 -11.60
N THR A 504 6.42 3.75 -10.84
CA THR A 504 6.83 2.83 -9.77
C THR A 504 7.38 3.61 -8.59
N SER A 505 7.47 3.00 -7.41
CA SER A 505 7.95 3.72 -6.21
C SER A 505 9.38 4.22 -6.35
N LEU A 506 9.62 5.45 -5.89
CA LEU A 506 10.95 6.04 -5.78
C LEU A 506 11.66 5.47 -4.56
N ASN A 507 12.41 4.40 -4.80
CA ASN A 507 13.28 3.73 -3.85
C ASN A 507 14.26 2.79 -4.55
N THR A 508 15.28 2.37 -3.82
CA THR A 508 16.22 1.31 -4.22
C THR A 508 15.96 0.01 -3.45
N ALA A 509 16.70 -1.05 -3.79
CA ALA A 509 16.55 -2.38 -3.20
C ALA A 509 16.54 -2.35 -1.67
N GLY A 510 15.52 -2.96 -1.06
CA GLY A 510 15.40 -3.09 0.40
C GLY A 510 15.11 -1.79 1.17
N ARG A 511 14.97 -0.64 0.49
CA ARG A 511 14.67 0.66 1.12
C ARG A 511 13.19 1.01 0.97
N PRO A 512 12.57 1.68 1.97
CA PRO A 512 11.23 2.22 1.82
C PRO A 512 11.21 3.37 0.82
N MET A 513 10.02 3.75 0.34
CA MET A 513 9.84 4.92 -0.52
C MET A 513 10.47 6.17 0.09
N VAL A 514 11.16 6.98 -0.70
CA VAL A 514 11.78 8.22 -0.23
C VAL A 514 10.70 9.19 0.28
N ASP A 515 11.05 10.01 1.27
CA ASP A 515 10.11 10.97 1.84
C ASP A 515 10.79 12.27 2.29
N ASP A 516 12.09 12.21 2.60
CA ASP A 516 12.95 13.37 2.82
C ASP A 516 13.70 13.78 1.52
N PRO A 517 13.94 15.07 1.25
CA PRO A 517 14.77 15.52 0.14
C PRO A 517 16.16 14.90 0.15
N ARG A 518 16.71 14.64 1.34
CA ARG A 518 17.96 13.90 1.49
C ARG A 518 17.84 12.48 0.93
N ASP A 519 16.76 11.76 1.26
CA ASP A 519 16.53 10.41 0.74
C ASP A 519 16.43 10.40 -0.79
N ALA A 520 15.76 11.41 -1.36
CA ALA A 520 15.64 11.56 -2.81
C ALA A 520 16.99 11.83 -3.48
N LEU A 521 17.84 12.66 -2.87
CA LEU A 521 19.21 12.90 -3.33
C LEU A 521 20.10 11.66 -3.21
N GLU A 522 20.02 10.92 -2.10
CA GLU A 522 20.74 9.65 -1.91
C GLU A 522 20.31 8.62 -2.95
N CYS A 523 19.00 8.48 -3.19
CA CYS A 523 18.45 7.60 -4.22
C CYS A 523 18.92 8.01 -5.62
N PHE A 524 18.86 9.31 -5.94
CA PHE A 524 19.30 9.85 -7.22
C PHE A 524 20.81 9.65 -7.43
N GLY A 525 21.64 9.90 -6.42
CA GLY A 525 23.08 9.75 -6.53
C GLY A 525 23.55 8.30 -6.64
N SER A 526 22.83 7.35 -6.05
CA SER A 526 23.19 5.93 -6.04
C SER A 526 22.54 5.09 -7.15
N SER A 527 21.67 5.68 -7.98
CA SER A 527 20.90 4.96 -9.02
C SER A 527 21.07 5.60 -10.39
N PRO A 528 20.96 4.84 -11.50
CA PRO A 528 21.02 5.37 -12.87
C PRO A 528 19.72 6.10 -13.25
N VAL A 529 19.42 7.19 -12.53
CA VAL A 529 18.29 8.11 -12.79
C VAL A 529 18.82 9.33 -13.50
N ASP A 530 18.24 9.70 -14.64
CA ASP A 530 18.75 10.75 -15.51
C ASP A 530 18.36 12.16 -15.02
N LEU A 531 17.15 12.29 -14.46
CA LEU A 531 16.58 13.56 -13.98
C LEU A 531 15.91 13.36 -12.62
N LEU A 532 16.20 14.24 -11.66
CA LEU A 532 15.42 14.42 -10.44
C LEU A 532 14.62 15.73 -10.54
N ALA A 533 13.31 15.61 -10.57
CA ALA A 533 12.38 16.71 -10.43
C ALA A 533 11.95 16.81 -8.96
N MET A 534 12.44 17.84 -8.26
CA MET A 534 12.21 18.07 -6.84
C MET A 534 11.52 19.41 -6.64
N GLY A 535 10.22 19.40 -6.40
CA GLY A 535 9.42 20.62 -6.42
C GLY A 535 9.56 21.34 -7.76
N PRO A 536 9.88 22.65 -7.77
CA PRO A 536 10.08 23.41 -9.02
C PRO A 536 11.48 23.22 -9.63
N TYR A 537 12.36 22.42 -9.02
CA TYR A 537 13.76 22.28 -9.42
C TYR A 537 13.99 21.04 -10.27
N ALA A 538 14.90 21.17 -11.24
CA ALA A 538 15.37 20.09 -12.09
C ALA A 538 16.86 19.86 -11.85
N ILE A 539 17.23 18.61 -11.56
CA ILE A 539 18.61 18.18 -11.34
C ILE A 539 18.94 17.13 -12.39
N ARG A 540 19.95 17.39 -13.22
CA ARG A 540 20.36 16.50 -14.30
C ARG A 540 21.60 15.73 -13.91
N ARG A 541 21.57 14.42 -14.14
CA ARG A 541 22.68 13.53 -13.81
C ARG A 541 23.97 13.96 -14.52
N GLY A 542 23.86 14.30 -15.81
CA GLY A 542 24.99 14.77 -16.61
C GLY A 542 25.63 16.06 -16.10
N ASP A 543 24.91 16.91 -15.37
CA ASP A 543 25.49 18.12 -14.78
C ASP A 543 26.04 17.87 -13.37
N ALA A 544 25.38 16.97 -12.62
CA ALA A 544 25.75 16.66 -11.24
C ALA A 544 26.95 15.70 -11.11
N PHE A 545 27.19 14.83 -12.10
CA PHE A 545 28.21 13.78 -12.03
C PHE A 545 29.17 13.77 -13.23
N ARG A 546 29.32 14.91 -13.93
CA ARG A 546 30.34 15.11 -14.96
C ARG A 546 31.71 14.66 -14.43
N THR A 547 32.34 13.69 -15.11
CA THR A 547 33.73 13.32 -14.83
C THR A 547 34.66 14.29 -15.57
N HIS A 548 35.80 14.64 -14.97
CA HIS A 548 36.77 15.58 -15.56
C HIS A 548 37.28 15.19 -16.96
N ASP A 549 37.08 13.94 -17.39
CA ASP A 549 37.48 13.45 -18.72
C ASP A 549 36.55 13.90 -19.87
N ASP A 550 35.38 14.49 -19.58
CA ASP A 550 34.43 14.96 -20.60
C ASP A 550 34.75 16.36 -21.17
N GLU A 551 35.82 17.03 -20.69
CA GLU A 551 36.24 18.35 -21.18
C GLU A 551 37.34 18.32 -22.27
N GLU A 552 37.92 17.15 -22.58
CA GLU A 552 39.02 17.01 -23.57
C GLU A 552 38.65 16.28 -24.90
N LEU A 553 37.37 16.06 -25.20
CA LEU A 553 36.93 15.46 -26.48
C LEU A 553 36.20 16.43 -27.41
#